data_AF-E5RIR3-F1
#
_entry.id   AF-E5RIR3-F1
#
_cell.length_a   1.000
_cell.length_b   1.000
_cell.length_c   1.000
_cell.angle_alpha   90.00
_cell.angle_beta   90.00
_cell.angle_gamma   90.00
#
_symmetry.space_group_name_H-M   'P 1'
#
loop_
_entity.id
_entity.type
_entity.pdbx_description
1 polymer ?
#
loop_
_entity_poly.entity_id
_entity_poly.type
_entity_poly.pdbx_seq_one_letter_code
_entity_poly.pdbx_strand_id
1 'polypeptide(L)' 'MLEGAELYFNVDHGYLEGLVRGCKASLLTQQDYINLVQCETLE' A
#
# COMPACT_ATOMS: atom_id res chain seq x y z
N MET A 1 -13.10 -14.21 -22.46
CA MET A 1 -12.10 -13.29 -21.87
C MET A 1 -12.39 -11.93 -22.47
N LEU A 2 -12.89 -10.98 -21.68
CA LEU A 2 -13.32 -9.67 -22.18
C LEU A 2 -12.06 -8.82 -22.46
N GLU A 3 -11.55 -8.89 -23.69
CA GLU A 3 -10.53 -7.96 -24.17
C GLU A 3 -11.04 -6.51 -24.00
N GLY A 4 -10.21 -5.65 -23.41
CA GLY A 4 -10.50 -4.22 -23.24
C GLY A 4 -11.02 -3.78 -21.86
N ALA A 5 -11.28 -4.70 -20.93
CA ALA A 5 -11.72 -4.34 -19.57
C ALA A 5 -10.69 -3.44 -18.83
N GLU A 6 -9.39 -3.62 -19.08
CA GLU A 6 -8.32 -2.81 -18.47
C GLU A 6 -8.38 -1.33 -18.90
N LEU A 7 -8.93 -1.02 -20.09
CA LEU A 7 -9.01 0.36 -20.58
C LEU A 7 -9.99 1.24 -19.77
N TYR A 8 -11.01 0.62 -19.18
CA TYR A 8 -12.04 1.31 -18.41
C TYR A 8 -11.84 1.20 -16.89
N PHE A 9 -10.92 0.33 -16.43
CA PHE A 9 -10.70 0.06 -15.02
C PHE A 9 -10.47 1.31 -14.17
N ASN A 10 -9.64 2.24 -14.66
CA ASN A 10 -9.29 3.44 -13.90
C ASN A 10 -10.43 4.47 -13.81
N VAL A 11 -11.48 4.36 -14.63
CA VAL A 11 -12.65 5.25 -14.57
C VAL A 11 -13.40 5.05 -13.25
N ASP A 12 -13.63 3.80 -12.88
CA ASP A 12 -14.39 3.46 -11.67
C ASP A 12 -13.48 3.17 -10.46
N HIS A 13 -12.24 2.73 -10.70
CA HIS A 13 -11.39 2.18 -9.63
C HIS A 13 -10.07 2.91 -9.40
N GLY A 14 -9.68 3.89 -10.24
CA GLY A 14 -8.36 4.52 -10.16
C GLY A 14 -8.08 5.20 -8.81
N TYR A 15 -9.08 5.89 -8.25
CA TYR A 15 -8.95 6.51 -6.93
C TYR A 15 -8.73 5.47 -5.83
N LEU A 16 -9.54 4.40 -5.80
CA LEU A 16 -9.44 3.36 -4.79
C LEU A 16 -8.16 2.53 -4.95
N GLU A 17 -7.71 2.27 -6.18
CA GLU A 17 -6.45 1.59 -6.46
C GLU A 17 -5.27 2.40 -5.92
N GLY A 18 -5.24 3.70 -6.18
CA GLY A 18 -4.23 4.61 -5.65
C GLY A 18 -4.26 4.69 -4.12
N LEU A 19 -5.45 4.81 -3.53
CA LEU A 19 -5.62 4.85 -2.06
C LEU A 19 -5.10 3.57 -1.40
N VAL A 20 -5.53 2.40 -1.89
CA VAL A 20 -5.13 1.10 -1.35
C VAL A 20 -3.63 0.88 -1.51
N ARG A 21 -3.05 1.28 -2.66
CA ARG A 21 -1.58 1.24 -2.85
C ARG A 21 -0.85 2.16 -1.88
N GLY A 22 -1.38 3.36 -1.64
CA GLY A 22 -0.86 4.29 -0.63
C GLY A 22 -0.85 3.65 0.76
N CYS A 23 -1.99 3.11 1.21
CA CYS A 23 -2.09 2.41 2.49
C CYS A 23 -1.11 1.23 2.60
N LYS A 24 -0.98 0.42 1.53
CA LYS A 24 -0.01 -0.67 1.48
C LYS A 24 1.43 -0.17 1.60
N ALA A 25 1.78 0.92 0.91
CA ALA A 25 3.12 1.49 0.92
C ALA A 25 3.49 2.08 2.29
N SER A 26 2.50 2.43 3.12
CA SER A 26 2.71 2.90 4.50
C SER A 26 2.88 1.79 5.54
N LEU A 27 2.78 0.51 5.15
CA LEU A 27 3.04 -0.60 6.07
C LEU A 27 4.52 -0.66 6.42
N LEU A 28 4.81 -1.03 7.68
CA LEU A 28 6.17 -1.17 8.18
C LEU A 28 6.95 -2.20 7.34
N THR A 29 8.15 -1.82 6.96
CA THR A 29 9.11 -2.68 6.29
C THR A 29 9.91 -3.48 7.32
N GLN A 30 10.68 -4.48 6.84
CA GLN A 30 11.61 -5.22 7.69
C GLN A 30 12.61 -4.29 8.40
N GLN A 31 13.10 -3.25 7.73
CA GLN A 31 14.03 -2.30 8.32
C GLN A 31 13.37 -1.50 9.45
N ASP A 32 12.10 -1.11 9.30
CA ASP A 32 11.36 -0.41 10.35
C ASP A 32 11.25 -1.30 11.60
N TYR A 33 10.97 -2.59 11.44
CA TYR A 33 10.97 -3.55 12.56
C TYR A 33 12.35 -3.72 13.21
N ILE A 34 13.43 -3.74 12.42
CA ILE A 34 14.81 -3.75 12.95
C ILE A 34 15.07 -2.49 13.79
N ASN A 35 14.51 -1.35 13.40
CA ASN A 35 14.65 -0.13 14.18
C ASN A 35 13.80 -0.18 15.47
N LEU A 36 12.55 -0.65 15.38
CA LEU A 36 11.64 -0.73 16.53
C LEU A 36 12.13 -1.69 17.64
N VAL A 37 12.79 -2.81 17.29
CA VAL A 37 13.32 -3.75 18.30
C VAL A 37 14.50 -3.18 19.10
N GLN A 38 15.09 -2.07 18.65
CA GLN A 38 16.19 -1.40 19.36
C GLN A 38 15.68 -0.40 20.42
N CYS A 39 14.37 -0.11 20.48
CA CYS A 39 13.81 0.76 21.52
C CYS A 39 13.85 0.06 22.89
N GLU A 40 14.37 0.76 23.90
CA GLU A 40 14.43 0.26 25.28
C GLU A 40 13.19 0.64 26.11
N THR A 41 12.53 1.73 25.73
CA THR A 41 11.34 2.30 26.41
C THR A 41 10.27 2.67 25.38
N LEU A 42 9.05 2.94 25.84
CA LEU A 42 7.92 3.32 24.99
C LEU A 42 7.76 4.86 24.87
N GLU A 43 8.41 5.60 25.76
CA GLU A 43 8.46 7.07 25.80
C GLU A 43 9.38 7.69 24.75
#